data_AF-A0A0D3I8R7-F1
#
_entry.id   AF-A0A0D3I8R7-F1
#
_cell.length_a   1.000
_cell.length_b   1.000
_cell.length_c   1.000
_cell.angle_alpha   90.00
_cell.angle_beta   90.00
_cell.angle_gamma   90.00
#
_symmetry.space_group_name_H-M   'P 1'
#
loop_
_entity.id
_entity.type
_entity.pdbx_description
1 polymer ?
#
loop_
_entity_poly.entity_id
_entity_poly.type
_entity_poly.pdbx_seq_one_letter_code
_entity_poly.pdbx_strand_id
1 'polypeptide(L)'
;MPPISRLSAIPTDDGVLGPITGVLESPLLDLMTAVGQTGVADVDVHAHMALEKAEELQTSGQLGGLTVNEAAALALYTAESEFYRTLNHLLRQRDRTALKPFFPYLRLVLQARGKLAKYTRPVWRGVKRIDLTGQFPKGKKLFWWAFTSTSKNVSTLLNPMFCGASGTRTQFMIEASSGVDIELFSMVDSEAEVLLFPGTKFEVVDTADMGHGLYQVHMRELAVPVQLFK
;
A
#
# COMPACT_ATOMS: atom_id res chain seq x y z
N MET A 1 -12.78 -14.18 10.61
CA MET A 1 -12.84 -14.27 9.14
C MET A 1 -11.60 -13.60 8.57
N PRO A 2 -10.82 -14.22 7.67
CA PRO A 2 -9.67 -13.56 7.07
C PRO A 2 -10.16 -12.44 6.12
N PRO A 3 -9.47 -11.29 6.02
CA PRO A 3 -10.01 -10.17 5.30
C PRO A 3 -10.06 -10.43 3.80
N ILE A 4 -11.26 -10.23 3.25
CA ILE A 4 -11.59 -10.22 1.82
C ILE A 4 -10.85 -9.08 1.08
N SER A 5 -10.15 -8.19 1.80
CA SER A 5 -9.51 -6.95 1.32
C SER A 5 -8.35 -7.12 0.33
N ARG A 6 -7.77 -8.32 0.18
CA ARG A 6 -6.61 -8.50 -0.72
C ARG A 6 -7.00 -8.73 -2.19
N LEU A 7 -8.24 -9.12 -2.47
CA LEU A 7 -8.79 -9.28 -3.82
C LEU A 7 -9.07 -7.94 -4.49
N SER A 8 -9.43 -6.91 -3.72
CA SER A 8 -9.66 -5.56 -4.25
C SER A 8 -8.36 -4.84 -4.64
N ALA A 9 -7.18 -5.45 -4.42
CA ALA A 9 -5.89 -4.83 -4.67
C ALA A 9 -5.48 -4.73 -6.14
N ILE A 10 -6.07 -5.57 -7.00
CA ILE A 10 -5.64 -5.73 -8.39
C ILE A 10 -6.33 -4.68 -9.27
N PRO A 11 -5.57 -3.93 -10.11
CA PRO A 11 -6.16 -3.01 -11.07
C PRO A 11 -7.10 -3.76 -12.01
N THR A 12 -8.39 -3.41 -11.99
CA THR A 12 -9.42 -3.96 -12.88
C THR A 12 -9.64 -3.12 -14.13
N ASP A 13 -8.88 -2.02 -14.29
CA ASP A 13 -9.10 -1.05 -15.36
C ASP A 13 -8.00 -1.13 -16.43
N ASP A 14 -8.43 -1.05 -17.67
CA ASP A 14 -7.63 -1.14 -18.89
C ASP A 14 -7.03 0.23 -19.28
N GLY A 15 -7.34 1.27 -18.50
CA GLY A 15 -7.02 2.66 -18.76
C GLY A 15 -5.75 3.20 -18.08
N VAL A 16 -5.02 4.06 -18.79
CA VAL A 16 -3.96 4.91 -18.21
C VAL A 16 -4.63 6.01 -17.39
N LEU A 17 -4.80 5.80 -16.09
CA LEU A 17 -5.22 6.88 -15.18
C LEU A 17 -4.09 7.92 -15.05
N GLY A 18 -4.46 9.20 -15.11
CA GLY A 18 -3.51 10.31 -15.00
C GLY A 18 -3.06 10.60 -13.56
N PRO A 19 -2.11 11.55 -13.39
CA PRO A 19 -1.70 12.08 -12.10
C PRO A 19 -2.86 12.56 -11.22
N ILE A 20 -2.68 12.53 -9.91
CA ILE A 20 -3.59 13.12 -8.92
C ILE A 20 -3.04 14.53 -8.60
N THR A 21 -3.87 15.55 -8.82
CA THR A 21 -3.50 16.97 -8.64
C THR A 21 -4.24 17.56 -7.44
N GLY A 22 -3.59 18.42 -6.66
CA GLY A 22 -4.18 19.11 -5.51
C GLY A 22 -3.72 18.55 -4.16
N VAL A 23 -2.93 17.47 -4.14
CA VAL A 23 -2.54 16.82 -2.88
C VAL A 23 -1.48 17.63 -2.16
N LEU A 24 -0.50 18.17 -2.89
CA LEU A 24 0.58 18.94 -2.28
C LEU A 24 0.14 20.35 -1.90
N GLU A 25 -0.89 20.88 -2.55
CA GLU A 25 -1.53 22.16 -2.21
C GLU A 25 -2.57 22.04 -1.08
N SER A 26 -3.10 20.85 -0.80
CA SER A 26 -4.03 20.61 0.32
C SER A 26 -3.37 20.98 1.65
N PRO A 27 -4.08 21.50 2.67
CA PRO A 27 -3.45 21.91 3.94
C PRO A 27 -2.75 20.74 4.64
N LEU A 28 -1.61 21.02 5.29
CA LEU A 28 -0.94 20.05 6.14
C LEU A 28 -1.62 20.07 7.50
N LEU A 29 -2.38 19.02 7.80
CA LEU A 29 -3.15 18.88 9.03
C LEU A 29 -2.53 17.80 9.92
N ASP A 30 -2.86 17.82 11.21
CA ASP A 30 -2.63 16.66 12.07
C ASP A 30 -3.47 15.45 11.62
N LEU A 31 -3.10 14.26 12.09
CA LEU A 31 -3.73 13.01 11.63
C LEU A 31 -5.23 12.99 11.91
N MET A 32 -5.67 13.38 13.11
CA MET A 32 -7.08 13.32 13.52
C MET A 32 -7.93 14.24 12.65
N THR A 33 -7.48 15.47 12.44
CA THR A 33 -8.17 16.44 11.57
C THR A 33 -8.18 15.97 10.12
N ALA A 34 -7.08 15.39 9.63
CA ALA A 34 -6.99 14.86 8.26
C ALA A 34 -7.96 13.70 8.01
N VAL A 35 -8.03 12.73 8.93
CA VAL A 35 -8.89 11.56 8.76
C VAL A 35 -10.37 11.88 9.02
N GLY A 36 -10.66 12.82 9.92
CA GLY A 36 -12.03 13.27 10.20
C GLY A 36 -12.73 13.87 8.98
N GLN A 37 -11.97 14.41 8.00
CA GLN A 37 -12.53 14.91 6.74
C GLN A 37 -13.02 13.80 5.81
N THR A 38 -12.55 12.57 5.99
CA THR A 38 -12.81 11.46 5.05
C THR A 38 -14.21 10.88 5.16
N GLY A 39 -14.87 11.05 6.31
CA GLY A 39 -16.18 10.46 6.59
C GLY A 39 -16.18 8.93 6.71
N VAL A 40 -15.00 8.30 6.81
CA VAL A 40 -14.89 6.86 7.05
C VAL A 40 -15.29 6.56 8.50
N ALA A 41 -16.23 5.65 8.69
CA ALA A 41 -16.70 5.25 10.01
C ALA A 41 -15.56 4.65 10.86
N ASP A 42 -15.58 4.95 12.16
CA ASP A 42 -14.69 4.40 13.19
C ASP A 42 -13.18 4.65 12.97
N VAL A 43 -12.81 5.53 12.02
CA VAL A 43 -11.40 5.84 11.74
C VAL A 43 -10.71 6.48 12.96
N ASP A 44 -11.47 7.21 13.76
CA ASP A 44 -10.98 7.99 14.91
C ASP A 44 -10.26 7.10 15.93
N VAL A 45 -10.83 5.92 16.22
CA VAL A 45 -10.25 4.95 17.17
C VAL A 45 -8.92 4.41 16.64
N HIS A 46 -8.90 4.02 15.36
CA HIS A 46 -7.68 3.53 14.72
C HIS A 46 -6.60 4.62 14.58
N ALA A 47 -7.01 5.86 14.33
CA ALA A 47 -6.10 7.00 14.24
C ALA A 47 -5.52 7.36 15.61
N HIS A 48 -6.30 7.22 16.69
CA HIS A 48 -5.81 7.39 18.05
C HIS A 48 -4.75 6.33 18.40
N MET A 49 -5.02 5.05 18.15
CA MET A 49 -4.04 3.98 18.36
C MET A 49 -2.76 4.18 17.53
N ALA A 50 -2.91 4.67 16.30
CA ALA A 50 -1.78 4.98 15.43
C ALA A 50 -0.93 6.15 15.98
N LEU A 51 -1.56 7.14 16.63
CA LEU A 51 -0.86 8.23 17.31
C LEU A 51 -0.11 7.72 18.54
N GLU A 52 -0.74 6.90 19.39
CA GLU A 52 -0.09 6.30 20.56
C GLU A 52 1.19 5.54 20.15
N LYS A 53 1.09 4.71 19.10
CA LYS A 53 2.26 4.01 18.53
C LYS A 53 3.36 4.98 18.07
N ALA A 54 3.00 6.07 17.41
CA ALA A 54 3.97 7.06 16.94
C ALA A 54 4.62 7.84 18.09
N GLU A 55 3.88 8.14 19.16
CA GLU A 55 4.36 8.78 20.38
C GLU A 55 5.31 7.87 21.18
N GLU A 56 5.02 6.56 21.23
CA GLU A 56 5.94 5.55 21.78
C GLU A 56 7.27 5.55 21.01
N LEU A 57 7.21 5.52 19.66
CA LEU A 57 8.39 5.58 18.81
C LEU A 57 9.15 6.91 18.95
N GLN A 58 8.45 8.01 19.21
CA GLN A 58 9.07 9.28 19.53
C GLN A 58 9.84 9.22 20.84
N THR A 59 9.19 8.69 21.88
CA THR A 59 9.75 8.57 23.23
C THR A 59 10.96 7.65 23.27
N SER A 60 10.95 6.57 22.47
CA SER A 60 12.08 5.65 22.33
C SER A 60 13.17 6.13 21.37
N GLY A 61 13.01 7.30 20.72
CA GLY A 61 13.97 7.86 19.77
C GLY A 61 14.02 7.11 18.42
N GLN A 62 13.01 6.30 18.11
CA GLN A 62 12.93 5.46 16.92
C GLN A 62 12.15 6.11 15.75
N LEU A 63 11.52 7.27 15.98
CA LEU A 63 10.77 8.01 14.94
C LEU A 63 11.65 8.46 13.76
N GLY A 64 12.96 8.57 13.98
CA GLY A 64 13.90 9.07 13.00
C GLY A 64 13.62 10.53 12.64
N GLY A 65 13.53 10.83 11.34
CA GLY A 65 13.23 12.17 10.84
C GLY A 65 11.73 12.50 10.70
N LEU A 66 10.84 11.55 11.03
CA LEU A 66 9.39 11.74 10.90
C LEU A 66 8.82 12.59 12.02
N THR A 67 7.72 13.28 11.75
CA THR A 67 6.84 13.81 12.80
C THR A 67 5.92 12.71 13.33
N VAL A 68 5.32 12.92 14.51
CA VAL A 68 4.35 11.99 15.09
C VAL A 68 3.18 11.76 14.12
N ASN A 69 2.65 12.81 13.51
CA ASN A 69 1.55 12.70 12.54
C ASN A 69 1.93 11.93 11.26
N GLU A 70 3.15 12.10 10.76
CA GLU A 70 3.65 11.36 9.60
C GLU A 70 3.81 9.87 9.90
N ALA A 71 4.40 9.53 11.05
CA ALA A 71 4.55 8.14 11.48
C ALA A 71 3.19 7.49 11.78
N ALA A 72 2.30 8.21 12.46
CA ALA A 72 0.95 7.75 12.76
C ALA A 72 0.13 7.56 11.47
N ALA A 73 0.32 8.38 10.44
CA ALA A 73 -0.34 8.18 9.16
C ALA A 73 0.09 6.86 8.47
N LEU A 74 1.38 6.48 8.59
CA LEU A 74 1.88 5.18 8.13
C LEU A 74 1.29 4.04 8.97
N ALA A 75 1.27 4.18 10.30
CA ALA A 75 0.68 3.21 11.22
C ALA A 75 -0.82 2.99 10.92
N LEU A 76 -1.59 4.06 10.76
CA LEU A 76 -3.02 3.98 10.42
C LEU A 76 -3.28 3.22 9.11
N TYR A 77 -2.41 3.38 8.10
CA TYR A 77 -2.57 2.64 6.84
C TYR A 77 -2.55 1.12 7.06
N THR A 78 -1.77 0.66 8.03
CA THR A 78 -1.59 -0.77 8.36
C THR A 78 -2.63 -1.28 9.35
N ALA A 79 -3.39 -0.39 10.00
CA ALA A 79 -4.45 -0.76 10.92
C ALA A 79 -5.61 -1.45 10.17
N GLU A 80 -6.09 -2.57 10.71
CA GLU A 80 -7.22 -3.30 10.12
C GLU A 80 -8.52 -2.51 10.29
N SER A 81 -8.80 -1.66 9.29
CA SER A 81 -9.88 -0.68 9.30
C SER A 81 -10.51 -0.51 7.91
N GLU A 82 -11.69 0.12 7.83
CA GLU A 82 -12.29 0.51 6.54
C GLU A 82 -11.52 1.63 5.83
N PHE A 83 -10.61 2.31 6.54
CA PHE A 83 -9.88 3.46 6.02
C PHE A 83 -9.00 3.09 4.82
N TYR A 84 -8.08 2.13 4.98
CA TYR A 84 -7.20 1.73 3.88
C TYR A 84 -8.00 1.09 2.72
N ARG A 85 -9.13 0.44 3.01
CA ARG A 85 -10.01 -0.18 2.00
C ARG A 85 -10.66 0.89 1.14
N THR A 86 -11.25 1.90 1.78
CA THR A 86 -11.90 3.04 1.12
C THR A 86 -10.90 3.87 0.33
N LEU A 87 -9.78 4.25 0.95
CA LEU A 87 -8.72 5.01 0.30
C LEU A 87 -8.22 4.30 -0.97
N ASN A 88 -7.88 3.01 -0.86
CA ASN A 88 -7.40 2.25 -2.00
C ASN A 88 -8.47 2.08 -3.09
N HIS A 89 -9.74 1.92 -2.72
CA HIS A 89 -10.84 1.88 -3.69
C HIS A 89 -10.92 3.19 -4.48
N LEU A 90 -10.89 4.34 -3.81
CA LEU A 90 -10.99 5.67 -4.42
C LEU A 90 -9.78 6.00 -5.31
N LEU A 91 -8.58 5.58 -4.91
CA LEU A 91 -7.37 5.77 -5.72
C LEU A 91 -7.45 5.08 -7.11
N ARG A 92 -8.19 3.98 -7.21
CA ARG A 92 -8.40 3.22 -8.45
C ARG A 92 -9.51 3.79 -9.32
N GLN A 93 -10.35 4.68 -8.81
CA GLN A 93 -11.44 5.25 -9.59
C GLN A 93 -10.91 6.18 -10.68
N ARG A 94 -11.60 6.19 -11.82
CA ARG A 94 -11.34 7.15 -12.89
C ARG A 94 -11.77 8.55 -12.49
N ASP A 95 -12.95 8.68 -11.90
CA ASP A 95 -13.36 9.90 -11.20
C ASP A 95 -12.84 9.86 -9.76
N ARG A 96 -11.88 10.73 -9.46
CA ARG A 96 -11.26 10.84 -8.13
C ARG A 96 -11.78 12.03 -7.33
N THR A 97 -12.95 12.57 -7.66
CA THR A 97 -13.56 13.67 -6.90
C THR A 97 -13.79 13.28 -5.45
N ALA A 98 -14.26 12.05 -5.19
CA ALA A 98 -14.46 11.52 -3.85
C ALA A 98 -13.14 11.23 -3.09
N LEU A 99 -11.98 11.28 -3.75
CA LEU A 99 -10.67 11.15 -3.09
C LEU A 99 -10.22 12.46 -2.41
N LYS A 100 -10.77 13.61 -2.80
CA LYS A 100 -10.33 14.93 -2.30
C LYS A 100 -10.30 15.04 -0.77
N PRO A 101 -11.28 14.52 -0.01
CA PRO A 101 -11.22 14.57 1.46
C PRO A 101 -10.04 13.80 2.08
N PHE A 102 -9.43 12.87 1.34
CA PHE A 102 -8.24 12.14 1.77
C PHE A 102 -6.93 12.88 1.45
N PHE A 103 -6.97 14.03 0.77
CA PHE A 103 -5.75 14.73 0.34
C PHE A 103 -4.86 15.16 1.52
N PRO A 104 -5.38 15.71 2.64
CA PRO A 104 -4.54 16.01 3.79
C PRO A 104 -3.84 14.78 4.38
N TYR A 105 -4.53 13.63 4.42
CA TYR A 105 -3.93 12.36 4.83
C TYR A 105 -2.85 11.89 3.83
N LEU A 106 -3.14 11.95 2.52
CA LEU A 106 -2.18 11.62 1.48
C LEU A 106 -0.93 12.52 1.55
N ARG A 107 -1.10 13.80 1.91
CA ARG A 107 0.01 14.74 2.12
C ARG A 107 0.92 14.28 3.26
N LEU A 108 0.37 13.81 4.39
CA LEU A 108 1.15 13.26 5.50
C LEU A 108 2.01 12.06 5.07
N VAL A 109 1.42 11.05 4.43
CA VAL A 109 2.17 9.85 4.02
C VAL A 109 3.18 10.13 2.90
N LEU A 110 2.91 11.10 2.02
CA LEU A 110 3.88 11.54 0.99
C LEU A 110 5.06 12.30 1.60
N GLN A 111 4.84 13.11 2.65
CA GLN A 111 5.94 13.72 3.40
C GLN A 111 6.78 12.67 4.11
N ALA A 112 6.13 11.69 4.76
CA ALA A 112 6.82 10.57 5.40
C ALA A 112 7.69 9.80 4.39
N ARG A 113 7.14 9.47 3.21
CA ARG A 113 7.88 8.84 2.10
C ARG A 113 9.12 9.63 1.70
N GLY A 114 9.04 10.96 1.65
CA GLY A 114 10.16 11.82 1.27
C GLY A 114 11.33 11.80 2.26
N LYS A 115 11.07 11.39 3.51
CA LYS A 115 12.04 11.36 4.61
C LYS A 115 12.63 9.98 4.87
N LEU A 116 11.93 8.92 4.45
CA LEU A 116 12.36 7.54 4.64
C LEU A 116 13.27 7.06 3.50
N ALA A 117 14.21 6.17 3.85
CA ALA A 117 15.06 5.53 2.86
C ALA A 117 14.24 4.62 1.94
N LYS A 118 14.57 4.62 0.64
CA LYS A 118 13.94 3.73 -0.33
C LYS A 118 14.41 2.29 -0.12
N TYR A 119 13.47 1.38 -0.15
CA TYR A 119 13.68 -0.05 -0.24
C TYR A 119 13.73 -0.48 -1.70
N THR A 120 14.90 -0.95 -2.15
CA THR A 120 15.18 -1.28 -3.56
C THR A 120 15.51 -2.76 -3.78
N ARG A 121 14.95 -3.64 -2.95
CA ARG A 121 15.11 -5.09 -3.04
C ARG A 121 13.78 -5.75 -3.41
N PRO A 122 13.78 -7.02 -3.83
CA PRO A 122 12.53 -7.73 -4.13
C PRO A 122 11.59 -7.79 -2.93
N VAL A 123 10.29 -7.66 -3.20
CA VAL A 123 9.22 -7.77 -2.21
C VAL A 123 8.13 -8.73 -2.70
N TRP A 124 7.35 -9.25 -1.74
CA TRP A 124 6.40 -10.32 -1.97
C TRP A 124 5.00 -9.94 -1.52
N ARG A 125 3.99 -10.32 -2.31
CA ARG A 125 2.58 -10.12 -1.96
C ARG A 125 1.74 -11.33 -2.31
N GLY A 126 0.95 -11.82 -1.37
CA GLY A 126 0.01 -12.92 -1.57
C GLY A 126 -1.43 -12.44 -1.72
N VAL A 127 -2.16 -13.03 -2.68
CA VAL A 127 -3.61 -12.87 -2.88
C VAL A 127 -4.26 -14.25 -2.89
N LYS A 128 -5.26 -14.43 -2.03
CA LYS A 128 -5.97 -15.71 -1.91
C LYS A 128 -7.11 -15.84 -2.90
N ARG A 129 -7.51 -17.09 -3.15
CA ARG A 129 -8.75 -17.52 -3.83
C ARG A 129 -8.83 -17.14 -5.31
N ILE A 130 -7.72 -16.79 -5.94
CA ILE A 130 -7.72 -16.35 -7.34
C ILE A 130 -6.39 -16.67 -8.05
N ASP A 131 -6.50 -17.07 -9.31
CA ASP A 131 -5.43 -17.04 -10.31
C ASP A 131 -5.52 -15.71 -11.07
N LEU A 132 -4.41 -14.97 -11.08
CA LEU A 132 -4.33 -13.66 -11.75
C LEU A 132 -3.43 -13.69 -12.97
N THR A 133 -2.80 -14.81 -13.30
CA THR A 133 -1.85 -14.90 -14.41
C THR A 133 -2.45 -14.44 -15.73
N GLY A 134 -3.74 -14.72 -15.97
CA GLY A 134 -4.48 -14.22 -17.14
C GLY A 134 -4.67 -12.70 -17.18
N GLN A 135 -4.68 -12.01 -16.03
CA GLN A 135 -4.79 -10.53 -15.96
C GLN A 135 -3.44 -9.83 -16.11
N PHE A 136 -2.36 -10.57 -15.93
CA PHE A 136 -0.98 -10.10 -15.99
C PHE A 136 -0.19 -10.88 -17.07
N PRO A 137 -0.52 -10.74 -18.36
CA PRO A 137 0.29 -11.34 -19.41
C PRO A 137 1.69 -10.70 -19.45
N LYS A 138 2.70 -11.50 -19.79
CA LYS A 138 4.08 -11.06 -19.97
C LYS A 138 4.19 -9.82 -20.88
N GLY A 139 5.01 -8.86 -20.47
CA GLY A 139 5.21 -7.58 -21.16
C GLY A 139 4.13 -6.53 -20.90
N LYS A 140 3.02 -6.86 -20.21
CA LYS A 140 2.01 -5.87 -19.83
C LYS A 140 2.63 -4.82 -18.92
N LYS A 141 2.40 -3.55 -19.26
CA LYS A 141 2.77 -2.39 -18.44
C LYS A 141 1.52 -1.79 -17.84
N LEU A 142 1.58 -1.46 -16.55
CA LEU A 142 0.43 -0.90 -15.83
C LEU A 142 0.86 0.08 -14.75
N PHE A 143 -0.06 0.97 -14.37
CA PHE A 143 0.05 1.78 -13.17
C PHE A 143 -0.77 1.16 -12.05
N TRP A 144 -0.16 1.01 -10.88
CA TRP A 144 -0.83 0.50 -9.69
C TRP A 144 -1.19 1.66 -8.77
N TRP A 145 -2.45 2.09 -8.83
CA TRP A 145 -2.89 3.31 -8.13
C TRP A 145 -3.21 3.12 -6.66
N ALA A 146 -3.42 1.90 -6.19
CA ALA A 146 -3.55 1.65 -4.76
C ALA A 146 -2.19 1.56 -4.07
N PHE A 147 -2.18 1.88 -2.77
CA PHE A 147 -1.11 1.44 -1.91
C PHE A 147 -1.04 -0.09 -1.91
N THR A 148 0.18 -0.62 -1.91
CA THR A 148 0.43 -2.05 -1.96
C THR A 148 1.33 -2.44 -0.81
N SER A 149 0.74 -3.06 0.21
CA SER A 149 1.48 -3.70 1.30
C SER A 149 2.14 -4.98 0.78
N THR A 150 3.43 -5.13 1.08
CA THR A 150 4.29 -6.23 0.66
C THR A 150 5.21 -6.65 1.81
N SER A 151 5.76 -7.86 1.75
CA SER A 151 6.74 -8.34 2.73
C SER A 151 8.12 -8.50 2.10
N LYS A 152 9.17 -8.23 2.87
CA LYS A 152 10.56 -8.55 2.52
C LYS A 152 10.79 -10.06 2.40
N ASN A 153 10.01 -10.86 3.14
CA ASN A 153 10.23 -12.29 3.30
C ASN A 153 9.13 -13.09 2.59
N VAL A 154 9.52 -14.01 1.70
CA VAL A 154 8.58 -14.93 1.05
C VAL A 154 7.88 -15.84 2.06
N SER A 155 8.55 -16.21 3.15
CA SER A 155 8.01 -17.07 4.22
C SER A 155 6.77 -16.46 4.89
N THR A 156 6.67 -15.12 4.96
CA THR A 156 5.48 -14.42 5.46
C THR A 156 4.22 -14.81 4.69
N LEU A 157 4.34 -15.12 3.40
CA LEU A 157 3.19 -15.53 2.57
C LEU A 157 2.58 -16.86 3.00
N LEU A 158 3.33 -17.73 3.68
CA LEU A 158 2.85 -19.03 4.17
C LEU A 158 1.79 -18.87 5.27
N ASN A 159 1.78 -17.74 5.98
CA ASN A 159 0.80 -17.49 7.02
C ASN A 159 -0.62 -17.42 6.41
N PRO A 160 -1.61 -18.13 6.98
CA PRO A 160 -3.00 -18.14 6.50
C PRO A 160 -3.70 -16.77 6.47
N MET A 161 -3.15 -15.72 7.08
CA MET A 161 -3.63 -14.34 6.93
C MET A 161 -3.22 -13.71 5.60
N PHE A 162 -2.14 -14.20 4.97
CA PHE A 162 -1.59 -13.69 3.70
C PHE A 162 -2.01 -14.53 2.51
N CYS A 163 -1.14 -15.41 2.02
CA CYS A 163 -1.42 -16.32 0.91
C CYS A 163 -1.92 -17.67 1.45
N GLY A 164 -1.28 -18.17 2.51
CA GLY A 164 -1.49 -19.51 3.01
C GLY A 164 -0.81 -20.57 2.14
N ALA A 165 -0.91 -21.84 2.58
CA ALA A 165 -0.22 -22.96 1.94
C ALA A 165 -1.11 -23.78 0.98
N SER A 166 -2.40 -23.45 0.84
CA SER A 166 -3.37 -24.26 0.09
C SER A 166 -4.46 -23.43 -0.60
N GLY A 167 -5.16 -24.07 -1.54
CA GLY A 167 -6.20 -23.45 -2.38
C GLY A 167 -5.64 -22.59 -3.50
N THR A 168 -6.50 -22.20 -4.45
CA THR A 168 -6.14 -21.28 -5.54
C THR A 168 -5.65 -19.97 -4.97
N ARG A 169 -4.44 -19.54 -5.32
CA ARG A 169 -3.82 -18.32 -4.80
C ARG A 169 -2.72 -17.83 -5.74
N THR A 170 -2.51 -16.53 -5.76
CA THR A 170 -1.46 -15.89 -6.55
C THR A 170 -0.47 -15.21 -5.63
N GLN A 171 0.82 -15.42 -5.86
CA GLN A 171 1.90 -14.63 -5.28
C GLN A 171 2.52 -13.70 -6.32
N PHE A 172 2.82 -12.48 -5.90
CA PHE A 172 3.57 -11.51 -6.66
C PHE A 172 5.00 -11.47 -6.13
N MET A 173 5.95 -11.58 -7.05
CA MET A 173 7.36 -11.23 -6.82
C MET A 173 7.61 -9.90 -7.52
N ILE A 174 8.00 -8.87 -6.79
CA ILE A 174 8.13 -7.53 -7.34
C ILE A 174 9.57 -7.06 -7.13
N GLU A 175 10.29 -6.79 -8.20
CA GLU A 175 11.55 -6.06 -8.17
C GLU A 175 11.25 -4.57 -7.89
N ALA A 176 11.20 -4.20 -6.61
CA ALA A 176 10.91 -2.84 -6.17
C ALA A 176 12.15 -1.94 -6.23
N SER A 177 11.94 -0.66 -6.56
CA SER A 177 12.96 0.39 -6.62
C SER A 177 12.55 1.66 -5.85
N SER A 178 11.28 1.78 -5.45
CA SER A 178 10.81 2.93 -4.66
C SER A 178 9.92 2.56 -3.47
N GLY A 179 10.00 1.30 -3.01
CA GLY A 179 9.29 0.87 -1.80
C GLY A 179 9.75 1.63 -0.55
N VAL A 180 8.91 1.66 0.47
CA VAL A 180 9.22 2.28 1.76
C VAL A 180 9.11 1.23 2.84
N ASP A 181 10.19 1.02 3.58
CA ASP A 181 10.19 0.13 4.73
C ASP A 181 9.39 0.77 5.87
N ILE A 182 8.28 0.16 6.24
CA ILE A 182 7.37 0.67 7.27
C ILE A 182 7.19 -0.31 8.44
N GLU A 183 8.02 -1.35 8.50
CA GLU A 183 7.93 -2.39 9.54
C GLU A 183 7.85 -1.82 10.95
N LEU A 184 8.66 -0.79 11.24
CA LEU A 184 8.72 -0.14 12.54
C LEU A 184 7.41 0.57 12.92
N PHE A 185 6.67 1.08 11.92
CA PHE A 185 5.45 1.86 12.11
C PHE A 185 4.18 1.00 12.03
N SER A 186 4.28 -0.23 11.52
CA SER A 186 3.12 -1.09 11.29
C SER A 186 2.40 -1.43 12.60
N MET A 187 1.07 -1.43 12.55
CA MET A 187 0.16 -1.90 13.60
C MET A 187 0.01 -3.42 13.60
N VAL A 188 0.62 -4.11 12.64
CA VAL A 188 0.63 -5.56 12.53
C VAL A 188 2.05 -6.07 12.74
N ASP A 189 2.25 -6.79 13.84
CA ASP A 189 3.54 -7.39 14.16
C ASP A 189 3.96 -8.40 13.09
N SER A 190 5.27 -8.47 12.82
CA SER A 190 5.97 -9.53 12.06
C SER A 190 5.91 -9.50 10.52
N GLU A 191 5.35 -8.48 9.89
CA GLU A 191 5.18 -8.53 8.42
C GLU A 191 6.45 -8.20 7.61
N ALA A 192 7.53 -7.69 8.23
CA ALA A 192 8.68 -7.15 7.51
C ALA A 192 8.21 -6.23 6.37
N GLU A 193 7.32 -5.29 6.70
CA GLU A 193 6.44 -4.65 5.74
C GLU A 193 7.18 -3.58 4.91
N VAL A 194 6.97 -3.65 3.59
CA VAL A 194 7.38 -2.62 2.64
C VAL A 194 6.13 -2.14 1.90
N LEU A 195 5.91 -0.83 1.90
CA LEU A 195 4.78 -0.19 1.24
C LEU A 195 5.20 0.36 -0.12
N LEU A 196 4.49 -0.06 -1.18
CA LEU A 196 4.58 0.58 -2.49
C LEU A 196 3.45 1.61 -2.62
N PHE A 197 3.80 2.80 -3.09
CA PHE A 197 2.89 3.94 -3.13
C PHE A 197 1.99 3.94 -4.38
N PRO A 198 0.83 4.62 -4.32
CA PRO A 198 -0.03 4.85 -5.46
C PRO A 198 0.71 5.40 -6.69
N GLY A 199 0.33 4.89 -7.86
CA GLY A 199 0.89 5.30 -9.13
C GLY A 199 2.22 4.61 -9.45
N THR A 200 2.65 3.61 -8.67
CA THR A 200 3.84 2.83 -9.02
C THR A 200 3.61 2.13 -10.36
N LYS A 201 4.54 2.29 -11.30
CA LYS A 201 4.45 1.68 -12.62
C LYS A 201 5.19 0.35 -12.62
N PHE A 202 4.58 -0.67 -13.21
CA PHE A 202 5.17 -1.99 -13.32
C PHE A 202 5.13 -2.53 -14.75
N GLU A 203 6.06 -3.42 -15.04
CA GLU A 203 6.02 -4.34 -16.16
C GLU A 203 5.95 -5.78 -15.64
N VAL A 204 5.07 -6.59 -16.24
CA VAL A 204 5.03 -8.02 -15.97
C VAL A 204 6.19 -8.68 -16.71
N VAL A 205 7.12 -9.26 -15.96
CA VAL A 205 8.30 -9.95 -16.50
C VAL A 205 7.95 -11.37 -16.92
N ASP A 206 7.19 -12.09 -16.08
CA ASP A 206 6.71 -13.43 -16.39
C ASP A 206 5.55 -13.88 -15.48
N THR A 207 4.88 -14.96 -15.88
CA THR A 207 3.89 -15.65 -15.07
C THR A 207 4.09 -17.16 -15.12
N ALA A 208 3.74 -17.86 -14.05
CA ALA A 208 3.86 -19.31 -13.96
C ALA A 208 2.79 -19.93 -13.08
N ASP A 209 2.32 -21.12 -13.46
CA ASP A 209 1.66 -22.06 -12.55
C ASP A 209 2.74 -22.83 -11.80
N MET A 210 2.78 -22.65 -10.47
CA MET A 210 3.76 -23.27 -9.58
C MET A 210 3.27 -24.62 -9.03
N GLY A 211 2.12 -25.10 -9.49
CA GLY A 211 1.46 -26.31 -9.01
C GLY A 211 0.68 -26.10 -7.73
N HIS A 212 -0.16 -27.09 -7.37
CA HIS A 212 -0.95 -27.10 -6.13
C HIS A 212 -1.79 -25.82 -5.89
N GLY A 213 -2.29 -25.24 -6.99
CA GLY A 213 -3.11 -24.03 -6.97
C GLY A 213 -2.34 -22.75 -6.61
N LEU A 214 -1.01 -22.76 -6.62
CA LEU A 214 -0.18 -21.57 -6.46
C LEU A 214 0.23 -21.05 -7.83
N TYR A 215 -0.06 -19.79 -8.08
CA TYR A 215 0.37 -19.07 -9.28
C TYR A 215 1.35 -17.97 -8.90
N GLN A 216 2.30 -17.67 -9.78
CA GLN A 216 3.25 -16.58 -9.59
C GLN A 216 3.14 -15.55 -10.72
N VAL A 217 3.16 -14.27 -10.32
CA VAL A 217 3.35 -13.14 -11.22
C VAL A 217 4.65 -12.43 -10.83
N HIS A 218 5.60 -12.36 -11.75
CA HIS A 218 6.85 -11.60 -11.57
C HIS A 218 6.71 -10.24 -12.23
N MET A 219 6.93 -9.19 -11.46
CA MET A 219 6.84 -7.81 -11.91
C MET A 219 8.14 -7.05 -11.61
N ARG A 220 8.42 -6.06 -12.45
CA ARG A 220 9.51 -5.10 -12.25
C ARG A 220 8.95 -3.69 -12.17
N GLU A 221 9.36 -2.94 -11.15
CA GLU A 221 9.05 -1.52 -11.07
C GLU A 221 9.78 -0.74 -12.17
N LEU A 222 9.05 0.15 -12.83
CA LEU A 222 9.58 1.03 -13.86
C LEU A 222 9.65 2.47 -13.33
N ALA A 223 10.74 3.17 -13.68
CA ALA A 223 10.85 4.59 -13.45
C ALA A 223 9.74 5.37 -14.19
N VAL A 224 9.18 6.37 -13.52
CA VAL A 224 8.19 7.29 -14.09
C VAL A 224 8.83 8.69 -14.14
N PRO A 225 9.02 9.28 -15.33
CA PRO A 225 9.72 10.56 -15.48
C PRO A 225 8.86 11.78 -15.12
N VAL A 226 7.65 11.56 -14.58
CA VAL A 226 6.71 12.60 -14.22
C VAL A 226 6.27 12.45 -12.77
N GLN A 227 6.02 13.59 -12.12
CA GLN A 227 5.44 13.60 -10.79
C GLN A 227 3.95 13.21 -10.87
N LEU A 228 3.58 12.16 -10.12
CA LEU A 228 2.23 11.58 -10.14
C LEU A 228 1.29 12.19 -9.10
N PHE A 229 1.85 12.81 -8.06
CA PHE A 229 1.13 13.61 -7.08
C PHE A 229 1.58 15.05 -7.23
N LYS A 230 0.73 15.85 -7.85
CA LYS A 230 0.93 17.28 -8.04
C LYS A 230 0.23 18.04 -6.93
#